data_AF-A0A924WBH9-F1
#
_entry.id   AF-A0A924WBH9-F1
#
_cell.length_a   1.000
_cell.length_b   1.000
_cell.length_c   1.000
_cell.angle_alpha   90.00
_cell.angle_beta   90.00
_cell.angle_gamma   90.00
#
_symmetry.space_group_name_H-M   'P 1'
#
loop_
_entity.id
_entity.type
_entity.pdbx_description
1 polymer ?
#
loop_
_entity_poly.entity_id
_entity_poly.type
_entity_poly.pdbx_seq_one_letter_code
_entity_poly.pdbx_strand_id
1 'polypeptide(L)'
;MTELKAPPHSKLSKKGKGKMPGTSFPESSMTNQWSEDFDQQGFLRVLIEVRNGNFNVRMPIDQVGLSGKICDTLNEIISLNGRMMEEFTKAGNTIGKQGKLTQRIELPQAKGAWSTGVESLNSLISDLVHPTIEIAHVISSVAKGNLSQQMPQEIGGHELQGEFGRIAKEVNDMVKQLNLFSMEVTRVAREVGSEGKLGGQAKVKGVAGVWKDLTDSVNQMGSNLTAQVRNIAEVTTAVAKGDLSRKITVDVKGEI
;
A
#
# COMPACT_ATOMS: atom_id res chain seq x y z
N MET A 1 -6.44 18.56 45.62
CA MET A 1 -5.37 18.69 46.63
C MET A 1 -6.08 18.62 47.96
N THR A 2 -6.23 17.40 48.50
CA THR A 2 -7.09 17.11 49.64
C THR A 2 -6.34 16.14 50.53
N GLU A 3 -5.90 16.65 51.69
CA GLU A 3 -5.08 15.96 52.68
C GLU A 3 -5.84 14.81 53.35
N LEU A 4 -5.21 13.63 53.44
CA LEU A 4 -5.71 12.49 54.20
C LEU A 4 -5.09 12.49 55.60
N LYS A 5 -5.94 12.56 56.62
CA LYS A 5 -5.62 12.63 58.05
C LYS A 5 -5.55 11.21 58.65
N ALA A 6 -4.45 10.86 59.32
CA ALA A 6 -4.27 9.56 59.99
C ALA A 6 -4.97 9.51 61.36
N PRO A 7 -5.52 8.34 61.81
CA PRO A 7 -6.03 8.16 63.17
C PRO A 7 -5.02 7.44 64.11
N PRO A 8 -5.21 7.53 65.45
CA PRO A 8 -4.12 7.40 66.42
C PRO A 8 -3.96 6.01 67.07
N HIS A 9 -2.78 5.82 67.67
CA HIS A 9 -2.37 4.70 68.50
C HIS A 9 -3.22 4.51 69.77
N SER A 10 -3.59 3.26 70.08
CA SER A 10 -4.04 2.84 71.41
C SER A 10 -3.01 1.89 72.06
N LYS A 11 -2.71 2.15 73.34
CA LYS A 11 -1.72 1.45 74.17
C LYS A 11 -2.32 0.21 74.86
N LEU A 12 -1.58 -0.89 74.78
CA LEU A 12 -1.30 -1.97 75.76
C LEU A 12 -2.35 -2.42 76.79
N SER A 13 -2.53 -3.74 76.88
CA SER A 13 -2.66 -4.42 78.18
C SER A 13 -1.94 -5.79 78.18
N LYS A 14 -1.04 -5.96 79.15
CA LYS A 14 -0.26 -7.18 79.44
C LYS A 14 -0.98 -8.03 80.49
N LYS A 15 -1.20 -9.31 80.21
CA LYS A 15 -1.31 -10.47 81.15
C LYS A 15 -1.06 -11.72 80.28
N GLY A 16 -0.34 -12.77 80.61
CA GLY A 16 0.39 -13.24 81.79
C GLY A 16 1.03 -14.59 81.38
N LYS A 17 2.10 -14.97 82.08
CA LYS A 17 3.12 -15.98 81.76
C LYS A 17 2.63 -17.41 81.45
N GLY A 18 3.24 -18.05 80.44
CA GLY A 18 3.41 -19.50 80.32
C GLY A 18 4.82 -19.80 79.78
N LYS A 19 5.62 -20.57 80.53
CA LYS A 19 7.02 -20.93 80.18
C LYS A 19 7.02 -22.21 79.33
N MET A 20 7.95 -22.25 78.38
CA MET A 20 8.09 -23.13 77.20
C MET A 20 8.15 -24.65 77.45
N PRO A 21 7.98 -25.43 76.38
CA PRO A 21 9.01 -26.39 75.99
C PRO A 21 9.56 -26.06 74.60
N GLY A 22 10.88 -26.08 74.48
CA GLY A 22 11.58 -25.88 73.22
C GLY A 22 11.15 -26.93 72.20
N THR A 23 10.44 -26.49 71.17
CA THR A 23 10.33 -27.22 69.91
C THR A 23 11.42 -26.69 69.00
N SER A 24 12.55 -27.39 68.99
CA SER A 24 13.44 -27.39 67.84
C SER A 24 12.61 -27.75 66.62
N PHE A 25 12.27 -26.74 65.82
CA PHE A 25 11.79 -26.99 64.48
C PHE A 25 12.94 -27.70 63.75
N PRO A 26 12.72 -28.86 63.12
CA PRO A 26 13.72 -29.40 62.23
C PRO A 26 13.93 -28.32 61.18
N GLU A 27 15.16 -27.84 61.09
CA GLU A 27 15.65 -27.09 59.95
C GLU A 27 15.52 -28.05 58.77
N SER A 28 14.32 -28.11 58.17
CA SER A 28 14.10 -28.80 56.92
C SER A 28 14.90 -28.00 55.92
N SER A 29 16.14 -28.40 55.77
CA SER A 29 16.89 -28.35 54.54
C SER A 29 16.01 -28.94 53.44
N MET A 30 15.07 -28.13 52.95
CA MET A 30 14.76 -28.13 51.52
C MET A 30 16.01 -27.55 50.86
N THR A 31 17.06 -28.37 50.89
CA THR A 31 18.23 -28.21 50.04
C THR A 31 17.69 -28.00 48.64
N ASN A 32 18.15 -26.90 48.10
CA ASN A 32 17.89 -26.36 46.79
C ASN A 32 18.16 -27.44 45.71
N GLN A 33 17.21 -28.35 45.45
CA GLN A 33 17.36 -29.40 44.41
C GLN A 33 17.43 -28.82 42.99
N TRP A 34 17.24 -27.50 42.85
CA TRP A 34 17.43 -26.78 41.60
C TRP A 34 18.89 -26.45 41.29
N SER A 35 19.82 -26.57 42.25
CA SER A 35 21.11 -25.88 42.15
C SER A 35 22.31 -26.68 41.66
N GLU A 36 22.24 -27.99 41.44
CA GLU A 36 23.45 -28.76 41.10
C GLU A 36 23.64 -29.11 39.61
N ASP A 37 22.61 -29.09 38.76
CA ASP A 37 22.72 -29.60 37.37
C ASP A 37 22.29 -28.62 36.24
N PHE A 38 21.93 -27.36 36.53
CA PHE A 38 21.57 -26.38 35.49
C PHE A 38 22.70 -25.37 35.24
N ASP A 39 23.29 -25.41 34.03
CA ASP A 39 24.33 -24.46 33.62
C ASP A 39 23.75 -23.06 33.36
N GLN A 40 23.71 -22.25 34.42
CA GLN A 40 23.25 -20.87 34.38
C GLN A 40 24.14 -19.96 33.51
N GLN A 41 25.44 -20.23 33.46
CA GLN A 41 26.38 -19.41 32.68
C GLN A 41 26.20 -19.67 31.19
N GLY A 42 26.08 -20.94 30.79
CA GLY A 42 25.72 -21.33 29.44
C GLY A 42 24.37 -20.77 29.01
N PHE A 43 23.35 -20.87 29.88
CA PHE A 43 22.03 -20.29 29.61
C PHE A 43 22.08 -18.78 29.35
N LEU A 44 22.75 -18.02 30.23
CA LEU A 44 22.90 -16.57 30.04
C LEU A 44 23.67 -16.24 28.76
N ARG A 45 24.72 -17.00 28.43
CA ARG A 45 25.48 -16.82 27.19
C ARG A 45 24.60 -17.01 25.97
N VAL A 46 23.79 -18.07 25.93
CA VAL A 46 22.84 -18.31 24.83
C VAL A 46 21.83 -17.16 24.73
N LEU A 47 21.28 -16.69 25.85
CA LEU A 47 20.37 -15.55 25.84
C LEU A 47 21.03 -14.26 25.32
N ILE A 48 22.31 -14.02 25.63
CA ILE A 48 23.06 -12.87 25.11
C ILE A 48 23.22 -12.98 23.59
N GLU A 49 23.58 -14.16 23.07
CA GLU A 49 23.70 -14.40 21.63
C GLU A 49 22.36 -14.16 20.91
N VAL A 50 21.27 -14.72 21.45
CA VAL A 50 19.92 -14.55 20.88
C VAL A 50 19.48 -13.09 20.93
N ARG A 51 19.73 -12.38 22.05
CA ARG A 51 19.46 -10.95 22.17
C ARG A 51 20.22 -10.13 21.13
N ASN A 52 21.42 -10.56 20.76
CA ASN A 52 22.24 -9.91 19.73
C ASN A 52 21.86 -10.35 18.30
N GLY A 53 20.81 -11.15 18.13
CA GLY A 53 20.29 -11.60 16.82
C GLY A 53 20.97 -12.85 16.27
N ASN A 54 21.83 -13.52 17.04
CA ASN A 54 22.41 -14.80 16.63
C ASN A 54 21.44 -15.96 16.97
N PHE A 55 20.68 -16.41 15.98
CA PHE A 55 19.74 -17.55 16.13
C PHE A 55 20.33 -18.91 15.74
N ASN A 56 21.65 -19.01 15.57
CA ASN A 56 22.35 -20.28 15.30
C ASN A 56 22.84 -20.96 16.58
N VAL A 57 22.88 -20.24 17.70
CA VAL A 57 23.25 -20.78 19.02
C VAL A 57 22.20 -21.76 19.54
N ARG A 58 22.61 -22.81 20.24
CA ARG A 58 21.70 -23.79 20.86
C ARG A 58 22.14 -24.10 22.29
N MET A 59 21.16 -24.38 23.14
CA MET A 59 21.37 -25.02 24.43
C MET A 59 21.72 -26.51 24.23
N PRO A 60 22.45 -27.13 25.18
CA PRO A 60 22.71 -28.57 25.18
C PRO A 60 21.41 -29.40 25.16
N ILE A 61 21.43 -30.55 24.49
CA ILE A 61 20.27 -31.44 24.28
C ILE A 61 20.36 -32.75 25.10
N ASP A 62 21.45 -32.94 25.82
CA ASP A 62 21.79 -34.12 26.61
C ASP A 62 21.25 -34.03 28.06
N GLN A 63 20.71 -32.88 28.45
CA GLN A 63 20.11 -32.69 29.77
C GLN A 63 18.73 -33.35 29.86
N VAL A 64 18.47 -34.04 30.96
CA VAL A 64 17.19 -34.72 31.22
C VAL A 64 16.45 -34.00 32.35
N GLY A 65 15.14 -34.23 32.45
CA GLY A 65 14.31 -33.61 33.49
C GLY A 65 13.88 -32.19 33.13
N LEU A 66 13.69 -31.33 34.14
CA LEU A 66 13.19 -29.97 33.92
C LEU A 66 14.21 -29.08 33.20
N SER A 67 15.49 -29.21 33.52
CA SER A 67 16.61 -28.52 32.85
C SER A 67 16.64 -28.82 31.35
N GLY A 68 16.47 -30.09 30.97
CA GLY A 68 16.34 -30.51 29.56
C GLY A 68 15.14 -29.84 28.88
N LYS A 69 13.95 -29.89 29.50
CA LYS A 69 12.76 -29.22 28.95
C LYS A 69 12.93 -27.72 28.75
N ILE A 70 13.64 -27.04 29.65
CA ILE A 70 13.96 -25.61 29.50
C ILE A 70 14.89 -25.41 28.29
N CYS A 71 15.93 -26.24 28.13
CA CYS A 71 16.83 -26.18 27.00
C CYS A 71 16.11 -26.43 25.66
N ASP A 72 15.28 -27.46 25.59
CA ASP A 72 14.48 -27.80 24.40
C ASP A 72 13.51 -26.67 24.03
N THR A 73 12.76 -26.16 25.01
CA THR A 73 11.82 -25.05 24.81
C THR A 73 12.55 -23.79 24.32
N LEU A 74 13.71 -23.46 24.91
CA LEU A 74 14.50 -22.33 24.45
C LEU A 74 15.02 -22.55 23.03
N ASN A 75 15.50 -23.75 22.70
CA ASN A 75 15.94 -24.10 21.34
C ASN A 75 14.81 -23.98 20.31
N GLU A 76 13.58 -24.36 20.67
CA GLU A 76 12.39 -24.15 19.83
C GLU A 76 12.10 -22.67 19.60
N ILE A 77 12.15 -21.84 20.65
CA ILE A 77 11.98 -20.38 20.55
C ILE A 77 13.06 -19.77 19.64
N ILE A 78 14.32 -20.14 19.82
CA ILE A 78 15.44 -19.67 18.99
C ILE A 78 15.21 -20.05 17.52
N SER A 79 14.79 -21.30 17.27
CA SER A 79 14.53 -21.79 15.92
C SER A 79 13.32 -21.13 15.26
N LEU A 80 12.29 -20.77 16.04
CA LEU A 80 11.16 -19.98 15.54
C LEU A 80 11.58 -18.56 15.18
N ASN A 81 12.36 -17.89 16.02
CA ASN A 81 12.87 -16.54 15.77
C ASN A 81 13.77 -16.49 14.52
N GLY A 82 14.65 -17.48 14.34
CA GLY A 82 15.51 -17.59 13.16
C GLY A 82 14.68 -17.71 11.86
N ARG A 83 13.74 -18.65 11.82
CA ARG A 83 12.85 -18.84 10.65
C ARG A 83 11.99 -17.62 10.36
N MET A 84 11.47 -16.96 11.39
CA MET A 84 10.71 -15.72 11.21
C MET A 84 11.55 -14.63 10.55
N MET A 85 12.80 -14.44 10.99
CA MET A 85 13.72 -13.46 10.39
C MET A 85 14.11 -13.79 8.95
N GLU A 86 14.29 -15.08 8.63
CA GLU A 86 14.50 -15.54 7.26
C GLU A 86 13.31 -15.20 6.36
N GLU A 87 12.09 -15.51 6.81
CA GLU A 87 10.87 -15.22 6.05
C GLU A 87 10.62 -13.71 5.91
N PHE A 88 10.91 -12.89 6.93
CA PHE A 88 10.86 -11.42 6.81
C PHE A 88 11.87 -10.88 5.79
N THR A 89 13.10 -11.40 5.81
CA THR A 89 14.14 -11.00 4.85
C THR A 89 13.73 -11.37 3.42
N LYS A 90 13.19 -12.57 3.25
CA LYS A 90 12.67 -13.07 1.96
C LYS A 90 11.48 -12.25 1.49
N ALA A 91 10.52 -11.94 2.36
CA ALA A 91 9.39 -11.09 2.03
C ALA A 91 9.84 -9.68 1.63
N GLY A 92 10.76 -9.06 2.36
CA GLY A 92 11.32 -7.75 2.01
C GLY A 92 12.00 -7.73 0.64
N ASN A 93 12.76 -8.78 0.30
CA ASN A 93 13.38 -8.88 -1.03
C ASN A 93 12.37 -9.18 -2.15
N THR A 94 11.41 -10.07 -1.93
CA THR A 94 10.46 -10.49 -2.97
C THR A 94 9.33 -9.49 -3.19
N ILE A 95 8.66 -9.07 -2.12
CA ILE A 95 7.56 -8.10 -2.18
C ILE A 95 8.13 -6.70 -2.42
N GLY A 96 9.11 -6.29 -1.61
CA GLY A 96 9.65 -4.93 -1.64
C GLY A 96 10.53 -4.63 -2.85
N LYS A 97 11.48 -5.51 -3.21
CA LYS A 97 12.44 -5.23 -4.30
C LYS A 97 12.02 -5.84 -5.65
N GLN A 98 11.45 -7.04 -5.65
CA GLN A 98 11.06 -7.71 -6.90
C GLN A 98 9.61 -7.39 -7.33
N GLY A 99 8.82 -6.72 -6.48
CA GLY A 99 7.43 -6.38 -6.79
C GLY A 99 6.50 -7.60 -6.86
N LYS A 100 6.86 -8.73 -6.23
CA LYS A 100 6.01 -9.93 -6.16
C LYS A 100 4.96 -9.77 -5.07
N LEU A 101 4.00 -8.90 -5.33
CA LEU A 101 2.97 -8.43 -4.41
C LEU A 101 2.02 -9.54 -3.89
N THR A 102 1.96 -10.67 -4.58
CA THR A 102 1.11 -11.81 -4.16
C THR A 102 1.81 -12.78 -3.20
N GLN A 103 3.12 -12.64 -2.97
CA GLN A 103 3.83 -13.46 -1.99
C GLN A 103 3.30 -13.18 -0.58
N ARG A 104 3.23 -14.23 0.24
CA ARG A 104 2.84 -14.16 1.65
C ARG A 104 3.95 -14.71 2.53
N ILE A 105 3.97 -14.25 3.78
CA ILE A 105 4.85 -14.75 4.83
C ILE A 105 4.18 -15.98 5.43
N GLU A 106 4.90 -17.10 5.49
CA GLU A 106 4.39 -18.36 6.06
C GLU A 106 5.30 -18.82 7.19
N LEU A 107 4.73 -19.06 8.37
CA LEU A 107 5.46 -19.55 9.54
C LEU A 107 4.71 -20.74 10.17
N PRO A 108 4.91 -21.98 9.65
CA PRO A 108 4.05 -23.13 9.96
C PRO A 108 3.98 -23.55 11.43
N GLN A 109 4.97 -23.17 12.25
CA GLN A 109 5.02 -23.51 13.68
C GLN A 109 4.70 -22.33 14.60
N ALA A 110 4.29 -21.19 14.03
CA ALA A 110 3.84 -20.05 14.82
C ALA A 110 2.53 -20.39 15.54
N LYS A 111 2.46 -20.08 16.82
CA LYS A 111 1.25 -20.24 17.65
C LYS A 111 1.01 -18.98 18.46
N GLY A 112 -0.24 -18.76 18.85
CA GLY A 112 -0.65 -17.60 19.63
C GLY A 112 -0.27 -16.29 18.95
N ALA A 113 0.31 -15.36 19.72
CA ALA A 113 0.67 -14.02 19.24
C ALA A 113 1.63 -14.04 18.03
N TRP A 114 2.46 -15.07 17.88
CA TRP A 114 3.34 -15.20 16.71
C TRP A 114 2.54 -15.43 15.41
N SER A 115 1.48 -16.24 15.45
CA SER A 115 0.60 -16.46 14.29
C SER A 115 -0.15 -15.18 13.96
N THR A 116 -0.74 -14.54 14.97
CA THR A 116 -1.45 -13.26 14.82
C THR A 116 -0.56 -12.17 14.24
N GLY A 117 0.73 -12.13 14.61
CA GLY A 117 1.70 -11.20 14.03
C GLY A 117 1.92 -11.42 12.54
N VAL A 118 2.11 -12.68 12.12
CA VAL A 118 2.27 -13.05 10.70
C VAL A 118 1.00 -12.76 9.91
N GLU A 119 -0.17 -13.06 10.47
CA GLU A 119 -1.47 -12.74 9.88
C GLU A 119 -1.66 -11.22 9.70
N SER A 120 -1.27 -10.42 10.70
CA SER A 120 -1.34 -8.96 10.63
C SER A 120 -0.44 -8.40 9.53
N LEU A 121 0.77 -8.94 9.37
CA LEU A 121 1.67 -8.57 8.27
C LEU A 121 1.09 -8.96 6.90
N ASN A 122 0.54 -10.16 6.77
CA ASN A 122 -0.11 -10.61 5.54
C ASN A 122 -1.37 -9.80 5.19
N SER A 123 -2.13 -9.35 6.20
CA SER A 123 -3.25 -8.42 6.01
C SER A 123 -2.74 -7.10 5.46
N LEU A 124 -1.74 -6.50 6.11
CA LEU A 124 -1.14 -5.24 5.64
C LEU A 124 -0.61 -5.37 4.21
N ILE A 125 0.07 -6.47 3.89
CA ILE A 125 0.50 -6.75 2.51
C ILE A 125 -0.71 -6.76 1.59
N SER A 126 -1.78 -7.46 1.93
CA SER A 126 -2.99 -7.53 1.10
C SER A 126 -3.65 -6.16 0.90
N ASP A 127 -3.73 -5.36 1.97
CA ASP A 127 -4.33 -4.03 1.98
C ASP A 127 -3.53 -3.01 1.16
N LEU A 128 -2.20 -3.18 1.05
CA LEU A 128 -1.36 -2.38 0.16
C LEU A 128 -1.42 -2.86 -1.30
N VAL A 129 -1.52 -4.17 -1.49
CA VAL A 129 -1.40 -4.80 -2.81
C VAL A 129 -2.66 -4.63 -3.63
N HIS A 130 -3.84 -4.76 -3.02
CA HIS A 130 -5.10 -4.67 -3.76
C HIS A 130 -5.27 -3.30 -4.46
N PRO A 131 -5.10 -2.13 -3.79
CA PRO A 131 -5.19 -0.84 -4.47
C PRO A 131 -4.12 -0.66 -5.55
N THR A 132 -2.90 -1.17 -5.33
CA THR A 132 -1.80 -1.09 -6.31
C THR A 132 -2.14 -1.83 -7.61
N ILE A 133 -2.78 -3.01 -7.50
CA ILE A 133 -3.23 -3.79 -8.66
C ILE A 133 -4.35 -3.06 -9.40
N GLU A 134 -5.33 -2.50 -8.69
CA GLU A 134 -6.44 -1.75 -9.29
C GLU A 134 -5.95 -0.51 -10.06
N ILE A 135 -4.99 0.24 -9.50
CA ILE A 135 -4.38 1.38 -10.18
C ILE A 135 -3.71 0.92 -11.48
N ALA A 136 -2.91 -0.15 -11.44
CA ALA A 136 -2.26 -0.70 -12.62
C ALA A 136 -3.27 -1.17 -13.68
N HIS A 137 -4.39 -1.76 -13.25
CA HIS A 137 -5.46 -2.21 -14.13
C HIS A 137 -6.16 -1.04 -14.85
N VAL A 138 -6.48 0.04 -14.13
CA VAL A 138 -7.09 1.24 -14.72
C VAL A 138 -6.13 1.90 -15.71
N ILE A 139 -4.85 2.07 -15.34
CA ILE A 139 -3.83 2.62 -16.25
C ILE A 139 -3.68 1.75 -17.51
N SER A 140 -3.67 0.42 -17.37
CA SER A 140 -3.61 -0.48 -18.53
C SER A 140 -4.85 -0.37 -19.42
N SER A 141 -6.04 -0.20 -18.82
CA SER A 141 -7.29 -0.01 -19.56
C SER A 141 -7.27 1.30 -20.37
N VAL A 142 -6.81 2.38 -19.74
CA VAL A 142 -6.63 3.68 -20.39
C VAL A 142 -5.63 3.61 -21.54
N ALA A 143 -4.50 2.92 -21.34
CA ALA A 143 -3.49 2.71 -22.38
C ALA A 143 -4.03 1.92 -23.58
N LYS A 144 -5.04 1.06 -23.37
CA LYS A 144 -5.76 0.33 -24.43
C LYS A 144 -6.91 1.14 -25.05
N GLY A 145 -7.09 2.41 -24.65
CA GLY A 145 -8.14 3.30 -25.13
C GLY A 145 -9.50 3.13 -24.43
N ASN A 146 -9.59 2.30 -23.39
CA ASN A 146 -10.81 2.15 -22.61
C ASN A 146 -10.86 3.19 -21.48
N LEU A 147 -11.60 4.27 -21.71
CA LEU A 147 -11.78 5.39 -20.78
C LEU A 147 -13.05 5.27 -19.91
N SER A 148 -13.76 4.13 -19.99
CA SER A 148 -14.95 3.87 -19.18
C SER A 148 -14.61 3.29 -17.80
N GLN A 149 -13.39 2.79 -17.63
CA GLN A 149 -12.91 2.24 -16.36
C GLN A 149 -12.46 3.35 -15.42
N GLN A 150 -12.82 3.23 -14.14
CA GLN A 150 -12.47 4.20 -13.10
C GLN A 150 -11.90 3.47 -11.90
N MET A 151 -11.05 4.16 -11.14
CA MET A 151 -10.56 3.66 -9.88
C MET A 151 -11.72 3.58 -8.87
N PRO A 152 -11.99 2.41 -8.26
CA PRO A 152 -13.03 2.29 -7.26
C PRO A 152 -12.74 3.20 -6.07
N GLN A 153 -13.79 3.77 -5.47
CA GLN A 153 -13.67 4.58 -4.25
C GLN A 153 -13.55 3.71 -2.99
N GLU A 154 -13.98 2.45 -3.08
CA GLU A 154 -13.92 1.47 -1.99
C GLU A 154 -13.25 0.18 -2.46
N ILE A 155 -12.39 -0.38 -1.62
CA ILE A 155 -11.71 -1.66 -1.85
C ILE A 155 -11.85 -2.51 -0.58
N GLY A 156 -12.31 -3.74 -0.73
CA GLY A 156 -12.46 -4.67 0.41
C GLY A 156 -13.47 -4.21 1.47
N GLY A 157 -14.44 -3.36 1.10
CA GLY A 157 -15.44 -2.80 2.03
C GLY A 157 -14.98 -1.55 2.78
N HIS A 158 -13.82 -0.98 2.42
CA HIS A 158 -13.29 0.24 3.00
C HIS A 158 -13.05 1.30 1.94
N GLU A 159 -13.40 2.55 2.25
CA GLU A 159 -13.12 3.69 1.40
C GLU A 159 -11.60 3.93 1.30
N LEU A 160 -11.14 4.25 0.09
CA LEU A 160 -9.76 4.62 -0.14
C LEU A 160 -9.47 5.97 0.48
N GLN A 161 -8.66 5.96 1.54
CA GLN A 161 -8.27 7.16 2.27
C GLN A 161 -6.76 7.43 2.15
N GLY A 162 -6.34 8.61 2.62
CA GLY A 162 -4.95 9.01 2.59
C GLY A 162 -4.36 9.04 1.18
N GLU A 163 -3.16 8.49 1.02
CA GLU A 163 -2.44 8.48 -0.26
C GLU A 163 -3.16 7.65 -1.34
N PHE A 164 -3.76 6.51 -1.00
CA PHE A 164 -4.52 5.71 -1.97
C PHE A 164 -5.75 6.46 -2.47
N GLY A 165 -6.47 7.14 -1.57
CA GLY A 165 -7.61 8.00 -1.95
C GLY A 165 -7.17 9.15 -2.86
N ARG A 166 -6.04 9.80 -2.55
CA ARG A 166 -5.49 10.88 -3.40
C ARG A 166 -5.14 10.36 -4.79
N ILE A 167 -4.41 9.24 -4.88
CA ILE A 167 -4.03 8.63 -6.16
C ILE A 167 -5.28 8.22 -6.95
N ALA A 168 -6.26 7.62 -6.30
CA ALA A 168 -7.52 7.24 -6.94
C ALA A 168 -8.24 8.44 -7.57
N LYS A 169 -8.29 9.55 -6.84
CA LYS A 169 -8.85 10.80 -7.35
C LYS A 169 -8.06 11.36 -8.54
N GLU A 170 -6.74 11.44 -8.42
CA GLU A 170 -5.86 11.92 -9.50
C GLU A 170 -5.98 11.06 -10.77
N VAL A 171 -6.05 9.73 -10.62
CA VAL A 171 -6.28 8.80 -11.73
C VAL A 171 -7.65 9.03 -12.36
N ASN A 172 -8.70 9.16 -11.56
CA ASN A 172 -10.06 9.41 -12.06
C ASN A 172 -10.19 10.76 -12.78
N ASP A 173 -9.54 11.81 -12.25
CA ASP A 173 -9.51 13.12 -12.89
C ASP A 173 -8.78 13.07 -14.25
N MET A 174 -7.65 12.35 -14.33
CA MET A 174 -6.96 12.09 -15.59
C MET A 174 -7.84 11.32 -16.60
N VAL A 175 -8.49 10.23 -16.18
CA VAL A 175 -9.41 9.46 -17.06
C VAL A 175 -10.53 10.35 -17.58
N LYS A 176 -11.11 11.18 -16.72
CA LYS A 176 -12.17 12.12 -17.09
C LYS A 176 -11.69 13.14 -18.11
N GLN A 177 -10.50 13.72 -17.94
CA GLN A 177 -9.91 14.65 -18.90
C GLN A 177 -9.69 14.00 -20.27
N LEU A 178 -9.13 12.79 -20.28
CA LEU A 178 -8.94 12.01 -21.51
C LEU A 178 -10.27 11.73 -22.22
N ASN A 179 -11.30 11.34 -21.46
CA ASN A 179 -12.61 11.02 -22.02
C ASN A 179 -13.26 12.26 -22.65
N LEU A 180 -13.23 13.40 -21.96
CA LEU A 180 -13.74 14.68 -22.48
C LEU A 180 -13.00 15.09 -23.75
N PHE A 181 -11.67 14.97 -23.77
CA PHE A 181 -10.87 15.29 -24.95
C PHE A 181 -11.21 14.37 -26.14
N SER A 182 -11.27 13.06 -25.91
CA SER A 182 -11.60 12.07 -26.94
C SER A 182 -12.97 12.31 -27.57
N MET A 183 -13.99 12.56 -26.74
CA MET A 183 -15.34 12.90 -27.19
C MET A 183 -15.34 14.15 -28.06
N GLU A 184 -14.61 15.19 -27.65
CA GLU A 184 -14.63 16.48 -28.32
C GLU A 184 -13.88 16.47 -29.65
N VAL A 185 -12.73 15.79 -29.71
CA VAL A 185 -12.01 15.58 -30.97
C VAL A 185 -12.85 14.76 -31.95
N THR A 186 -13.49 13.68 -31.48
CA THR A 186 -14.36 12.84 -32.31
C THR A 186 -15.55 13.64 -32.85
N ARG A 187 -16.16 14.49 -32.01
CA ARG A 187 -17.27 15.36 -32.41
C ARG A 187 -16.84 16.35 -33.50
N VAL A 188 -15.72 17.06 -33.32
CA VAL A 188 -15.22 18.04 -34.29
C VAL A 188 -14.83 17.38 -35.61
N ALA A 189 -14.15 16.24 -35.54
CA ALA A 189 -13.79 15.47 -36.74
C ALA A 189 -15.03 15.06 -37.55
N ARG A 190 -16.10 14.62 -36.87
CA ARG A 190 -17.37 14.28 -37.52
C ARG A 190 -18.08 15.52 -38.08
N GLU A 191 -18.19 16.59 -37.31
CA GLU A 191 -18.88 17.82 -37.75
C GLU A 191 -18.20 18.47 -38.95
N VAL A 192 -16.88 18.68 -38.87
CA VAL A 192 -16.12 19.38 -39.92
C VAL A 192 -15.84 18.45 -41.10
N GLY A 193 -15.49 17.18 -40.85
CA GLY A 193 -15.04 16.25 -41.87
C GLY A 193 -16.16 15.48 -42.57
N SER A 194 -17.20 15.05 -41.84
CA SER A 194 -18.27 14.21 -42.41
C SER A 194 -19.58 14.96 -42.62
N GLU A 195 -20.00 15.79 -41.66
CA GLU A 195 -21.29 16.49 -41.73
C GLU A 195 -21.22 17.83 -42.48
N GLY A 196 -20.02 18.30 -42.84
CA GLY A 196 -19.82 19.57 -43.54
C GLY A 196 -20.25 20.80 -42.71
N LYS A 197 -20.39 20.65 -41.39
CA LYS A 197 -20.65 21.75 -40.46
C LYS A 197 -19.36 22.50 -40.19
N LEU A 198 -19.00 23.35 -41.15
CA LEU A 198 -17.76 24.10 -41.13
C LEU A 198 -17.74 25.15 -39.99
N GLY A 199 -16.64 25.19 -39.23
CA GLY A 199 -16.46 26.08 -38.09
C GLY A 199 -16.69 25.46 -36.71
N GLY A 200 -16.96 24.14 -36.64
CA GLY A 200 -16.95 23.39 -35.38
C GLY A 200 -15.58 23.45 -34.71
N GLN A 201 -15.56 23.76 -33.40
CA GLN A 201 -14.35 23.84 -32.59
C GLN A 201 -14.49 22.99 -31.34
N ALA A 202 -13.38 22.37 -30.94
CA ALA A 202 -13.23 21.62 -29.72
C ALA A 202 -13.12 22.59 -28.53
N LYS A 203 -13.98 22.39 -27.54
CA LYS A 203 -14.02 23.15 -26.29
C LYS A 203 -13.90 22.21 -25.10
N VAL A 204 -12.65 21.88 -24.75
CA VAL A 204 -12.38 21.07 -23.56
C VAL A 204 -12.13 22.01 -22.37
N LYS A 205 -12.98 21.96 -21.34
CA LYS A 205 -12.83 22.80 -20.14
C LYS A 205 -11.70 22.29 -19.23
N GLY A 206 -10.92 23.21 -18.67
CA GLY A 206 -9.91 22.89 -17.65
C GLY A 206 -8.65 22.22 -18.18
N VAL A 207 -8.41 22.22 -19.50
CA VAL A 207 -7.16 21.73 -20.08
C VAL A 207 -6.06 22.77 -19.97
N ALA A 208 -4.84 22.31 -19.66
CA ALA A 208 -3.63 23.10 -19.61
C ALA A 208 -2.45 22.28 -20.18
N GLY A 209 -1.34 22.97 -20.49
CA GLY A 209 -0.15 22.34 -21.07
C GLY A 209 -0.45 21.61 -22.38
N VAL A 210 0.11 20.41 -22.55
CA VAL A 210 0.00 19.60 -23.77
C VAL A 210 -1.46 19.41 -24.23
N TRP A 211 -2.40 19.25 -23.30
CA TRP A 211 -3.82 19.08 -23.63
C TRP A 211 -4.43 20.31 -24.30
N LYS A 212 -4.02 21.50 -23.85
CA LYS A 212 -4.44 22.76 -24.46
C LYS A 212 -3.84 22.88 -25.86
N ASP A 213 -2.55 22.62 -25.99
CA ASP A 213 -1.84 22.72 -27.27
C ASP A 213 -2.43 21.77 -28.33
N LEU A 214 -2.80 20.55 -27.93
CA LEU A 214 -3.48 19.58 -28.80
C LEU A 214 -4.88 20.07 -29.21
N THR A 215 -5.65 20.62 -28.26
CA THR A 215 -6.99 21.16 -28.54
C THR A 215 -6.90 22.34 -29.52
N ASP A 216 -5.96 23.26 -29.29
CA ASP A 216 -5.73 24.43 -30.14
C ASP A 216 -5.24 24.01 -31.54
N SER A 217 -4.42 22.96 -31.64
CA SER A 217 -3.97 22.39 -32.92
C SER A 217 -5.11 21.77 -33.73
N VAL A 218 -6.01 21.00 -33.10
CA VAL A 218 -7.21 20.44 -33.75
C VAL A 218 -8.12 21.57 -34.25
N ASN A 219 -8.30 22.62 -33.45
CA ASN A 219 -9.07 23.79 -33.82
C ASN A 219 -8.46 24.54 -35.02
N GLN A 220 -7.14 24.69 -35.05
CA GLN A 220 -6.45 25.30 -36.17
C GLN A 220 -6.62 24.48 -37.45
N MET A 221 -6.51 23.16 -37.37
CA MET A 221 -6.74 22.26 -38.49
C MET A 221 -8.19 22.40 -39.02
N GLY A 222 -9.18 22.35 -38.13
CA GLY A 222 -10.59 22.51 -38.51
C GLY A 222 -10.90 23.88 -39.12
N SER A 223 -10.28 24.94 -38.61
CA SER A 223 -10.39 26.31 -39.14
C SER A 223 -9.81 26.42 -40.55
N ASN A 224 -8.60 25.86 -40.76
CA ASN A 224 -7.95 25.86 -42.07
C ASN A 224 -8.79 25.11 -43.11
N LEU A 225 -9.27 23.90 -42.78
CA LEU A 225 -10.15 23.12 -43.65
C LEU A 225 -11.45 23.86 -43.98
N THR A 226 -12.07 24.48 -42.97
CA THR A 226 -13.27 25.31 -43.15
C THR A 226 -13.05 26.45 -44.13
N ALA A 227 -11.94 27.19 -43.98
CA ALA A 227 -11.60 28.30 -44.87
C ALA A 227 -11.36 27.82 -46.32
N GLN A 228 -10.64 26.71 -46.48
CA GLN A 228 -10.38 26.10 -47.79
C GLN A 228 -11.68 25.69 -48.50
N VAL A 229 -12.56 24.94 -47.83
CA VAL A 229 -13.81 24.46 -48.42
C VAL A 229 -14.75 25.61 -48.77
N ARG A 230 -14.85 26.65 -47.91
CA ARG A 230 -15.68 27.83 -48.21
C ARG A 230 -15.19 28.60 -49.44
N ASN A 231 -13.87 28.81 -49.56
CA ASN A 231 -13.32 29.52 -50.72
C ASN A 231 -13.58 28.75 -52.03
N ILE A 232 -13.42 27.43 -52.01
CA ILE A 232 -13.76 26.57 -53.16
C ILE A 232 -15.24 26.69 -53.51
N ALA A 233 -16.13 26.68 -52.53
CA ALA A 233 -17.57 26.84 -52.74
C ALA A 233 -17.93 28.21 -53.34
N GLU A 234 -17.28 29.29 -52.88
CA GLU A 234 -17.46 30.64 -53.41
C GLU A 234 -17.02 30.75 -54.89
N VAL A 235 -15.82 30.24 -55.21
CA VAL A 235 -15.29 30.26 -56.58
C VAL A 235 -16.15 29.40 -57.50
N THR A 236 -16.54 28.20 -57.07
CA THR A 236 -17.40 27.30 -57.87
C THR A 236 -18.77 27.93 -58.13
N THR A 237 -19.33 28.63 -57.14
CA THR A 237 -20.59 29.37 -57.30
C THR A 237 -20.45 30.52 -58.30
N ALA A 238 -19.33 31.24 -58.29
CA ALA A 238 -19.07 32.31 -59.25
C ALA A 238 -18.93 31.78 -60.68
N VAL A 239 -18.18 30.69 -60.86
CA VAL A 239 -18.02 30.00 -62.15
C VAL A 239 -19.38 29.50 -62.66
N ALA A 240 -20.21 28.90 -61.81
CA ALA A 240 -21.55 28.45 -62.18
C ALA A 240 -22.49 29.61 -62.59
N LYS A 241 -22.24 30.82 -62.10
CA LYS A 241 -22.95 32.06 -62.49
C LYS A 241 -22.32 32.75 -63.72
N GLY A 242 -21.28 32.18 -64.31
CA GLY A 242 -20.60 32.70 -65.50
C GLY A 242 -19.44 33.67 -65.22
N ASP A 243 -19.06 33.89 -63.95
CA ASP A 243 -17.93 34.72 -63.56
C ASP A 243 -16.65 33.87 -63.41
N LEU A 244 -15.87 33.79 -64.50
CA LEU A 244 -14.57 33.09 -64.53
C LEU A 244 -13.41 33.93 -63.99
N SER A 245 -13.65 35.17 -63.55
CA SER A 245 -12.59 36.05 -63.04
C SER A 245 -12.17 35.69 -61.61
N ARG A 246 -13.00 34.94 -60.88
CA ARG A 246 -12.74 34.49 -59.50
C ARG A 246 -11.72 33.34 -59.46
N LYS A 247 -10.75 33.44 -58.57
CA LYS A 247 -9.71 32.42 -58.33
C LYS A 247 -9.72 31.98 -56.87
N ILE A 248 -9.25 30.75 -56.62
CA ILE A 248 -9.02 30.24 -55.26
C ILE A 248 -7.84 31.01 -54.67
N THR A 249 -8.06 31.67 -53.52
CA THR A 249 -7.07 32.58 -52.88
C THR A 249 -6.58 32.10 -51.53
N VAL A 250 -6.92 30.88 -51.10
CA VAL A 250 -6.47 30.37 -49.81
C VAL A 250 -4.99 29.99 -49.87
N ASP A 251 -4.23 30.47 -48.90
CA ASP A 251 -2.85 30.07 -48.67
C ASP A 251 -2.85 28.61 -48.14
N VAL A 252 -2.50 27.66 -49.02
CA VAL A 252 -2.37 26.25 -48.69
C VAL A 252 -0.89 25.92 -48.55
N LYS A 253 -0.52 25.36 -47.39
CA LYS A 253 0.81 24.78 -47.18
C LYS A 253 0.67 23.26 -47.28
N GLY A 254 1.08 22.66 -48.40
CA GLY A 254 0.91 21.22 -48.69
C GLY A 254 1.10 20.86 -50.16
N GLU A 255 0.58 19.69 -50.59
CA GLU A 255 0.72 19.13 -51.96
C GLU A 255 -0.09 19.82 -53.07
N ILE A 256 -0.70 20.98 -52.80
CA ILE A 256 -1.48 21.76 -53.78
C ILE A 256 -0.67 22.95 -54.25
#